data_AF-A0AAJ5VGN5-F1
#
_entry.id   AF-A0AAJ5VGN5-F1
#
_cell.length_a   1.000
_cell.length_b   1.000
_cell.length_c   1.000
_cell.angle_alpha   90.00
_cell.angle_beta   90.00
_cell.angle_gamma   90.00
#
_symmetry.space_group_name_H-M   'P 1'
#
loop_
_entity.id
_entity.type
_entity.pdbx_description
1 polymer ?
#
loop_
_entity_poly.entity_id
_entity_poly.type
_entity_poly.pdbx_seq_one_letter_code
_entity_poly.pdbx_strand_id
1 'polypeptide(L)'
;MTALTLSTAAVPGLRADAIVVGVVKDDEGPRLAPGAEAVDKGYDGKLADLLETLGATGAPGELTRLAAPSGFKAPLVIAVGLGAEEDEGGFGTETLRRAAGVVARSLAGKAKAVYALPVGDADDVAAIGEGALLGAYAFTTYKDDEGVKAPLAEVVLVGAKPRDKGHKAAAERAQVLAEELNRARDLVNIPANDLYPESFAALVQGLAKDYGVKVTVLDEKALTKGGFGGIMGVGQGSQRPPRLVKVEYKGARAKASLAFVGKGITYDSGGISLKPAGHNETMKCDMGGAAAVLASVLTAAKLKLPAHVTGWLALAENMPSGSATRPGDVLRMYGGKTVEVLNTDAEGRLVMADAIARASEDGPDVIVDVATLTGAMMVALGNEMFGVMANDDEFRATLHELSESAGEPSWEMPLPKSLLKGLDSGVADLANVGGRMGGGLTAGLFLQEFVGEGIRWAHLDIAGPAFNEGAPYGYTPKGGTGTAVRTLVRLVEAAGEGELG
;
A
#
# COMPACT_ATOMS: atom_id res chain seq x y z
N MET A 1 8.18 3.43 -16.74
CA MET A 1 6.81 3.55 -16.21
C MET A 1 5.86 3.77 -17.36
N THR A 2 4.67 3.18 -17.29
CA THR A 2 3.57 3.40 -18.24
C THR A 2 3.17 4.88 -18.26
N ALA A 3 3.00 5.46 -19.44
CA ALA A 3 2.51 6.83 -19.58
C ALA A 3 0.98 6.88 -19.51
N LEU A 4 0.42 7.91 -18.85
CA LEU A 4 -1.01 8.19 -18.81
C LEU A 4 -1.29 9.49 -19.59
N THR A 5 -2.17 9.43 -20.59
CA THR A 5 -2.55 10.59 -21.41
C THR A 5 -4.06 10.74 -21.48
N LEU A 6 -4.56 11.97 -21.37
CA LEU A 6 -5.99 12.28 -21.54
C LEU A 6 -6.28 12.67 -22.99
N SER A 7 -7.46 12.31 -23.51
CA SER A 7 -7.85 12.62 -24.89
C SER A 7 -9.35 12.84 -25.05
N THR A 8 -9.72 13.78 -25.93
CA THR A 8 -11.10 13.95 -26.42
C THR A 8 -11.24 13.56 -27.89
N ALA A 9 -10.22 12.90 -28.47
CA ALA A 9 -10.26 12.47 -29.86
C ALA A 9 -11.24 11.31 -30.06
N ALA A 10 -11.82 11.21 -31.24
CA ALA A 10 -12.69 10.10 -31.59
C ALA A 10 -11.93 8.77 -31.57
N VAL A 11 -12.44 7.81 -30.79
CA VAL A 11 -11.84 6.48 -30.57
C VAL A 11 -11.43 5.76 -31.86
N PRO A 12 -12.25 5.71 -32.94
CA PRO A 12 -11.86 5.00 -34.17
C PRO A 12 -10.56 5.50 -34.80
N GLY A 13 -10.26 6.80 -34.64
CA GLY A 13 -9.10 7.46 -35.24
C GLY A 13 -7.79 7.30 -34.47
N LEU A 14 -7.81 6.75 -33.25
CA LEU A 14 -6.64 6.58 -32.39
C LEU A 14 -5.88 5.30 -32.75
N ARG A 15 -4.57 5.43 -33.01
CA ARG A 15 -3.68 4.28 -33.17
C ARG A 15 -3.38 3.71 -31.79
N ALA A 16 -3.64 2.42 -31.58
CA ALA A 16 -3.35 1.68 -30.37
C ALA A 16 -3.34 0.17 -30.65
N ASP A 17 -2.81 -0.63 -29.72
CA ASP A 17 -2.90 -2.09 -29.79
C ASP A 17 -4.27 -2.62 -29.36
N ALA A 18 -4.98 -1.88 -28.50
CA ALA A 18 -6.29 -2.26 -28.00
C ALA A 18 -7.13 -1.02 -27.63
N ILE A 19 -8.46 -1.17 -27.74
CA ILE A 19 -9.47 -0.27 -27.18
C ILE A 19 -10.21 -1.01 -26.08
N VAL A 20 -10.46 -0.34 -24.96
CA VAL A 20 -11.13 -0.89 -23.78
C VAL A 20 -12.50 -0.24 -23.63
N VAL A 21 -13.54 -1.06 -23.41
CA VAL A 21 -14.91 -0.60 -23.13
C VAL A 21 -15.46 -1.30 -21.89
N GLY A 22 -16.33 -0.60 -21.13
CA GLY A 22 -16.99 -1.17 -19.95
C GLY A 22 -18.26 -1.94 -20.30
N VAL A 23 -18.56 -3.00 -19.55
CA VAL A 23 -19.79 -3.80 -19.64
C VAL A 23 -20.44 -3.89 -18.28
N VAL A 24 -21.72 -3.57 -18.21
CA VAL A 24 -22.56 -3.62 -17.02
C VAL A 24 -23.26 -4.96 -16.97
N LYS A 25 -23.33 -5.54 -15.77
CA LYS A 25 -24.18 -6.70 -15.49
C LYS A 25 -25.61 -6.24 -15.25
N ASP A 26 -26.53 -6.70 -16.07
CA ASP A 26 -27.98 -6.45 -15.97
C ASP A 26 -28.74 -7.79 -15.95
N ASP A 27 -29.99 -7.77 -15.47
CA ASP A 27 -30.83 -8.97 -15.40
C ASP A 27 -31.29 -9.43 -16.81
N GLU A 28 -31.33 -8.50 -17.77
CA GLU A 28 -31.71 -8.78 -19.17
C GLU A 28 -30.52 -9.14 -20.07
N GLY A 29 -29.28 -9.14 -19.54
CA GLY A 29 -28.05 -9.43 -20.29
C GLY A 29 -26.97 -8.36 -20.12
N PRO A 30 -25.77 -8.52 -20.73
CA PRO A 30 -24.71 -7.52 -20.64
C PRO A 30 -25.09 -6.23 -21.37
N ARG A 31 -24.97 -5.08 -20.70
CA ARG A 31 -25.18 -3.76 -21.30
C ARG A 31 -23.86 -3.00 -21.41
N LEU A 32 -23.73 -2.13 -22.41
CA LEU A 32 -22.54 -1.28 -22.53
C LEU A 32 -22.56 -0.15 -21.50
N ALA A 33 -21.41 0.09 -20.88
CA ALA A 33 -21.22 1.24 -19.99
C ALA A 33 -20.99 2.53 -20.82
N PRO A 34 -21.24 3.72 -20.22
CA PRO A 34 -20.92 5.00 -20.86
C PRO A 34 -19.48 5.08 -21.39
N GLY A 35 -19.31 5.70 -22.56
CA GLY A 35 -18.02 5.82 -23.26
C GLY A 35 -17.82 4.81 -24.39
N ALA A 36 -18.62 3.74 -24.44
CA ALA A 36 -18.55 2.71 -25.47
C ALA A 36 -19.24 3.09 -26.79
N GLU A 37 -19.94 4.23 -26.88
CA GLU A 37 -20.88 4.57 -27.96
C GLU A 37 -20.20 4.60 -29.33
N ALA A 38 -18.97 5.13 -29.38
CA ALA A 38 -18.20 5.18 -30.62
C ALA A 38 -17.81 3.77 -31.12
N VAL A 39 -17.50 2.86 -30.18
CA VAL A 39 -17.13 1.47 -30.48
C VAL A 39 -18.36 0.68 -30.92
N ASP A 40 -19.47 0.82 -30.19
CA ASP A 40 -20.74 0.18 -30.50
C ASP A 40 -21.27 0.57 -31.88
N LYS A 41 -21.20 1.86 -32.24
CA LYS A 41 -21.52 2.32 -33.59
C LYS A 41 -20.68 1.63 -34.67
N GLY A 42 -19.43 1.26 -34.36
CA GLY A 42 -18.58 0.48 -35.26
C GLY A 42 -19.06 -0.96 -35.47
N TYR A 43 -19.81 -1.51 -34.52
CA TYR A 43 -20.51 -2.80 -34.61
C TYR A 43 -21.99 -2.65 -34.98
N ASP A 44 -22.36 -1.55 -35.66
CA ASP A 44 -23.74 -1.25 -36.08
C ASP A 44 -24.76 -1.23 -34.93
N GLY A 45 -24.31 -0.88 -33.71
CA GLY A 45 -25.17 -0.84 -32.52
C GLY A 45 -25.45 -2.21 -31.88
N LYS A 46 -24.65 -3.23 -32.21
CA LYS A 46 -24.85 -4.63 -31.79
C LYS A 46 -23.72 -5.17 -30.93
N LEU A 47 -22.89 -4.31 -30.32
CA LEU A 47 -21.76 -4.79 -29.53
C LEU A 47 -22.24 -5.54 -28.27
N ALA A 48 -23.31 -5.09 -27.63
CA ALA A 48 -23.91 -5.79 -26.48
C ALA A 48 -24.35 -7.22 -26.83
N ASP A 49 -25.19 -7.38 -27.88
CA ASP A 49 -25.66 -8.69 -28.37
C ASP A 49 -24.49 -9.63 -28.73
N LEU A 50 -23.43 -9.07 -29.33
CA LEU A 50 -22.23 -9.84 -29.68
C LEU A 50 -21.47 -10.28 -28.43
N LEU A 51 -21.35 -9.42 -27.42
CA LEU A 51 -20.71 -9.76 -26.14
C LEU A 51 -21.50 -10.86 -25.41
N GLU A 52 -22.83 -10.76 -25.39
CA GLU A 52 -23.70 -11.80 -24.84
C GLU A 52 -23.52 -13.14 -25.58
N THR A 53 -23.48 -13.09 -26.92
CA THR A 53 -23.22 -14.28 -27.75
C THR A 53 -21.87 -14.94 -27.45
N LEU A 54 -20.87 -14.13 -27.08
CA LEU A 54 -19.55 -14.60 -26.66
C LEU A 54 -19.50 -15.06 -25.18
N GLY A 55 -20.64 -15.00 -24.47
CA GLY A 55 -20.79 -15.44 -23.09
C GLY A 55 -20.40 -14.40 -22.04
N ALA A 56 -20.23 -13.13 -22.42
CA ALA A 56 -19.94 -12.07 -21.46
C ALA A 56 -21.16 -11.85 -20.55
N THR A 57 -20.91 -11.71 -19.25
CA THR A 57 -21.95 -11.46 -18.25
C THR A 57 -21.90 -10.06 -17.66
N GLY A 58 -20.78 -9.34 -17.85
CA GLY A 58 -20.52 -8.06 -17.19
C GLY A 58 -20.01 -8.23 -15.75
N ALA A 59 -19.64 -9.45 -15.34
CA ALA A 59 -19.12 -9.71 -14.00
C ALA A 59 -17.83 -8.89 -13.73
N PRO A 60 -17.61 -8.38 -12.51
CA PRO A 60 -16.47 -7.52 -12.21
C PRO A 60 -15.13 -8.10 -12.65
N GLY A 61 -14.41 -7.37 -13.52
CA GLY A 61 -13.10 -7.76 -14.05
C GLY A 61 -13.12 -8.85 -15.12
N GLU A 62 -14.29 -9.34 -15.54
CA GLU A 62 -14.43 -10.27 -16.68
C GLU A 62 -13.89 -9.62 -17.96
N LEU A 63 -13.07 -10.33 -18.74
CA LEU A 63 -12.52 -9.82 -19.99
C LEU A 63 -13.04 -10.61 -21.19
N THR A 64 -13.63 -9.90 -22.16
CA THR A 64 -14.00 -10.45 -23.47
C THR A 64 -13.22 -9.73 -24.57
N ARG A 65 -12.63 -10.47 -25.50
CA ARG A 65 -11.75 -9.94 -26.55
C ARG A 65 -12.38 -10.13 -27.94
N LEU A 66 -12.39 -9.07 -28.74
CA LEU A 66 -13.00 -9.05 -30.06
C LEU A 66 -12.07 -8.37 -31.06
N ALA A 67 -12.08 -8.83 -32.31
CA ALA A 67 -11.45 -8.07 -33.40
C ALA A 67 -12.17 -6.71 -33.53
N ALA A 68 -11.40 -5.63 -33.59
CA ALA A 68 -11.96 -4.30 -33.77
C ALA A 68 -12.71 -4.19 -35.12
N PRO A 69 -13.79 -3.40 -35.19
CA PRO A 69 -14.58 -3.31 -36.41
C PRO A 69 -13.83 -2.51 -37.49
N SER A 70 -14.28 -2.65 -38.74
CA SER A 70 -13.69 -1.94 -39.88
C SER A 70 -13.71 -0.42 -39.65
N GLY A 71 -12.62 0.26 -40.02
CA GLY A 71 -12.49 1.72 -39.85
C GLY A 71 -11.81 2.15 -38.54
N PHE A 72 -11.57 1.22 -37.60
CA PHE A 72 -10.77 1.47 -36.41
C PHE A 72 -9.29 1.25 -36.70
N LYS A 73 -8.42 2.11 -36.16
CA LYS A 73 -6.97 1.94 -36.30
C LYS A 73 -6.37 0.95 -35.31
N ALA A 74 -7.06 0.66 -34.21
CA ALA A 74 -6.67 -0.41 -33.29
C ALA A 74 -7.21 -1.75 -33.79
N PRO A 75 -6.47 -2.86 -33.63
CA PRO A 75 -6.90 -4.18 -34.12
C PRO A 75 -7.81 -4.95 -33.15
N LEU A 76 -7.88 -4.53 -31.88
CA LEU A 76 -8.51 -5.27 -30.79
C LEU A 76 -9.43 -4.37 -29.97
N VAL A 77 -10.60 -4.89 -29.62
CA VAL A 77 -11.50 -4.38 -28.58
C VAL A 77 -11.47 -5.35 -27.39
N ILE A 78 -11.35 -4.81 -26.19
CA ILE A 78 -11.43 -5.54 -24.93
C ILE A 78 -12.59 -4.97 -24.14
N ALA A 79 -13.61 -5.78 -23.92
CA ALA A 79 -14.70 -5.47 -23.03
C ALA A 79 -14.33 -5.93 -21.61
N VAL A 80 -14.50 -5.06 -20.62
CA VAL A 80 -14.27 -5.38 -19.20
C VAL A 80 -15.56 -5.22 -18.41
N GLY A 81 -15.92 -6.25 -17.64
CA GLY A 81 -17.09 -6.22 -16.78
C GLY A 81 -16.89 -5.30 -15.57
N LEU A 82 -17.89 -4.46 -15.29
CA LEU A 82 -17.93 -3.51 -14.19
C LEU A 82 -18.84 -3.98 -13.04
N GLY A 83 -19.60 -5.07 -13.23
CA GLY A 83 -20.66 -5.47 -12.31
C GLY A 83 -21.94 -4.68 -12.52
N ALA A 84 -22.82 -4.72 -11.52
CA ALA A 84 -24.06 -3.95 -11.52
C ALA A 84 -23.75 -2.47 -11.24
N GLU A 85 -24.56 -1.57 -11.80
CA GLU A 85 -24.55 -0.15 -11.43
C GLU A 85 -25.03 0.01 -9.98
N GLU A 86 -24.50 1.02 -9.29
CA GLU A 86 -24.97 1.41 -7.96
C GLU A 86 -26.30 2.18 -8.05
N ASP A 87 -27.04 2.28 -6.93
CA ASP A 87 -28.43 2.78 -6.87
C ASP A 87 -28.63 4.20 -7.45
N GLU A 88 -27.56 5.00 -7.59
CA GLU A 88 -27.60 6.36 -8.14
C GLU A 88 -27.21 6.45 -9.64
N GLY A 89 -26.98 5.32 -10.31
CA GLY A 89 -26.58 5.29 -11.72
C GLY A 89 -25.11 5.69 -11.88
N GLY A 90 -24.21 4.80 -11.51
CA GLY A 90 -22.76 5.02 -11.59
C GLY A 90 -21.96 3.80 -11.14
N PHE A 91 -20.64 3.98 -11.05
CA PHE A 91 -19.71 2.96 -10.58
C PHE A 91 -18.79 3.57 -9.53
N GLY A 92 -18.65 2.93 -8.37
CA GLY A 92 -17.66 3.33 -7.38
C GLY A 92 -16.25 3.35 -7.98
N THR A 93 -15.42 4.27 -7.48
CA THR A 93 -14.04 4.47 -7.99
C THR A 93 -13.21 3.18 -7.94
N GLU A 94 -13.40 2.33 -6.94
CA GLU A 94 -12.69 1.05 -6.84
C GLU A 94 -13.09 0.05 -7.94
N THR A 95 -14.35 0.06 -8.38
CA THR A 95 -14.81 -0.75 -9.52
C THR A 95 -14.07 -0.35 -10.80
N LEU A 96 -14.01 0.96 -11.08
CA LEU A 96 -13.30 1.49 -12.25
C LEU A 96 -11.79 1.23 -12.17
N ARG A 97 -11.19 1.41 -10.99
CA ARG A 97 -9.77 1.16 -10.73
C ARG A 97 -9.41 -0.31 -10.97
N ARG A 98 -10.21 -1.24 -10.44
CA ARG A 98 -10.02 -2.70 -10.64
C ARG A 98 -10.17 -3.08 -12.12
N ALA A 99 -11.24 -2.65 -12.77
CA ALA A 99 -11.46 -2.92 -14.19
C ALA A 99 -10.28 -2.43 -15.05
N ALA A 100 -9.83 -1.20 -14.81
CA ALA A 100 -8.73 -0.62 -15.55
C ALA A 100 -7.42 -1.41 -15.36
N GLY A 101 -7.15 -1.85 -14.14
CA GLY A 101 -5.97 -2.62 -13.79
C GLY A 101 -5.96 -4.03 -14.35
N VAL A 102 -7.10 -4.73 -14.37
CA VAL A 102 -7.22 -6.07 -14.96
C VAL A 102 -6.85 -6.01 -16.45
N VAL A 103 -7.38 -5.01 -17.15
CA VAL A 103 -7.09 -4.82 -18.58
C VAL A 103 -5.61 -4.51 -18.80
N ALA A 104 -5.02 -3.61 -18.01
CA ALA A 104 -3.60 -3.25 -18.12
C ALA A 104 -2.67 -4.46 -17.92
N ARG A 105 -2.91 -5.29 -16.89
CA ARG A 105 -2.16 -6.55 -16.68
C ARG A 105 -2.25 -7.47 -17.90
N SER A 106 -3.46 -7.56 -18.47
CA SER A 106 -3.71 -8.43 -19.63
C SER A 106 -3.04 -7.96 -20.92
N LEU A 107 -2.48 -6.75 -20.93
CA LEU A 107 -1.86 -6.07 -22.07
C LEU A 107 -0.33 -5.98 -21.96
N ALA A 108 0.30 -6.78 -21.10
CA ALA A 108 1.76 -6.92 -21.09
C ALA A 108 2.31 -7.21 -22.50
N GLY A 109 3.32 -6.45 -22.89
CA GLY A 109 3.98 -6.50 -24.21
C GLY A 109 3.33 -5.60 -25.26
N LYS A 110 2.33 -4.79 -24.91
CA LYS A 110 1.68 -3.83 -25.82
C LYS A 110 2.22 -2.42 -25.62
N ALA A 111 2.26 -1.66 -26.70
CA ALA A 111 2.77 -0.29 -26.69
C ALA A 111 1.72 0.70 -26.21
N LYS A 112 0.45 0.52 -26.59
CA LYS A 112 -0.59 1.52 -26.34
C LYS A 112 -1.99 0.94 -26.24
N ALA A 113 -2.76 1.41 -25.27
CA ALA A 113 -4.18 1.07 -25.13
C ALA A 113 -5.04 2.32 -24.91
N VAL A 114 -6.23 2.33 -25.51
CA VAL A 114 -7.21 3.41 -25.37
C VAL A 114 -8.31 2.95 -24.43
N TYR A 115 -8.52 3.66 -23.34
CA TYR A 115 -9.52 3.36 -22.33
C TYR A 115 -10.74 4.24 -22.55
N ALA A 116 -11.84 3.64 -22.99
CA ALA A 116 -13.15 4.24 -23.13
C ALA A 116 -14.09 3.67 -22.05
N LEU A 117 -13.73 3.95 -20.80
CA LEU A 117 -14.50 3.64 -19.61
C LEU A 117 -15.34 4.86 -19.17
N PRO A 118 -16.35 4.69 -18.30
CA PRO A 118 -17.12 5.80 -17.76
C PRO A 118 -16.23 6.85 -17.09
N VAL A 119 -16.38 8.11 -17.49
CA VAL A 119 -15.70 9.27 -16.88
C VAL A 119 -16.74 10.36 -16.66
N GLY A 120 -17.26 10.44 -15.43
CA GLY A 120 -18.18 11.47 -14.97
C GLY A 120 -17.43 12.70 -14.43
N ASP A 121 -16.42 12.47 -13.60
CA ASP A 121 -15.67 13.54 -12.93
C ASP A 121 -14.16 13.26 -12.81
N ALA A 122 -13.48 14.05 -11.96
CA ALA A 122 -12.04 13.94 -11.74
C ALA A 122 -11.65 12.68 -10.93
N ASP A 123 -12.53 12.17 -10.07
CA ASP A 123 -12.25 10.99 -9.26
C ASP A 123 -12.27 9.73 -10.12
N ASP A 124 -13.14 9.66 -11.13
CA ASP A 124 -13.12 8.61 -12.15
C ASP A 124 -11.80 8.62 -12.94
N VAL A 125 -11.32 9.82 -13.32
CA VAL A 125 -10.03 9.98 -14.01
C VAL A 125 -8.88 9.46 -13.14
N ALA A 126 -8.87 9.80 -11.86
CA ALA A 126 -7.87 9.33 -10.91
C ALA A 126 -7.94 7.80 -10.79
N ALA A 127 -9.14 7.24 -10.56
CA ALA A 127 -9.35 5.82 -10.37
C ALA A 127 -8.92 4.98 -11.59
N ILE A 128 -9.36 5.35 -12.79
CA ILE A 128 -9.00 4.63 -14.02
C ILE A 128 -7.51 4.74 -14.29
N GLY A 129 -6.95 5.95 -14.12
CA GLY A 129 -5.51 6.20 -14.28
C GLY A 129 -4.67 5.36 -13.32
N GLU A 130 -4.97 5.42 -12.03
CA GLU A 130 -4.32 4.63 -10.97
C GLU A 130 -4.41 3.14 -11.28
N GLY A 131 -5.62 2.65 -11.55
CA GLY A 131 -5.87 1.24 -11.84
C GLY A 131 -5.03 0.74 -13.00
N ALA A 132 -5.03 1.46 -14.12
CA ALA A 132 -4.27 1.09 -15.30
C ALA A 132 -2.75 1.12 -15.04
N LEU A 133 -2.24 2.14 -14.35
CA LEU A 133 -0.80 2.26 -14.03
C LEU A 133 -0.34 1.19 -13.03
N LEU A 134 -1.15 0.90 -12.01
CA LEU A 134 -0.88 -0.16 -11.02
C LEU A 134 -0.99 -1.55 -11.63
N GLY A 135 -1.91 -1.74 -12.58
CA GLY A 135 -2.05 -2.97 -13.34
C GLY A 135 -0.92 -3.18 -14.35
N ALA A 136 -0.30 -2.10 -14.84
CA ALA A 136 0.90 -2.16 -15.67
C ALA A 136 2.20 -2.25 -14.84
N TYR A 137 2.16 -2.86 -13.67
CA TYR A 137 3.33 -3.16 -12.86
C TYR A 137 3.93 -4.52 -13.22
N ALA A 138 5.26 -4.59 -13.25
CA ALA A 138 5.99 -5.85 -13.31
C ALA A 138 7.32 -5.73 -12.54
N PHE A 139 7.60 -6.74 -11.72
CA PHE A 139 8.89 -6.89 -11.05
C PHE A 139 9.71 -7.96 -11.77
N THR A 140 10.69 -7.51 -12.56
CA THR A 140 11.50 -8.39 -13.42
C THR A 140 13.01 -8.25 -13.18
N THR A 141 13.40 -7.52 -12.12
CA THR A 141 14.80 -7.19 -11.78
C THR A 141 15.74 -8.41 -11.74
N TYR A 142 15.23 -9.58 -11.38
CA TYR A 142 16.00 -10.83 -11.23
C TYR A 142 15.72 -11.86 -12.32
N LYS A 143 15.03 -11.48 -13.41
CA LYS A 143 14.74 -12.38 -14.53
C LYS A 143 15.62 -12.01 -15.71
N ASP A 144 16.05 -13.02 -16.46
CA ASP A 144 16.60 -12.81 -17.80
C ASP A 144 15.51 -12.27 -18.73
N ASP A 145 15.91 -11.46 -19.71
CA ASP A 145 14.98 -10.77 -20.63
C ASP A 145 14.22 -11.74 -21.55
N GLU A 146 14.67 -12.99 -21.68
CA GLU A 146 14.03 -13.99 -22.55
C GLU A 146 12.61 -14.33 -22.08
N GLY A 147 11.62 -14.01 -22.90
CA GLY A 147 10.21 -14.34 -22.66
C GLY A 147 9.50 -13.44 -21.64
N VAL A 148 10.19 -12.47 -21.06
CA VAL A 148 9.58 -11.46 -20.17
C VAL A 148 8.93 -10.36 -21.01
N LYS A 149 7.61 -10.25 -20.93
CA LYS A 149 6.88 -9.16 -21.58
C LYS A 149 7.04 -7.89 -20.76
N ALA A 150 7.45 -6.81 -21.42
CA ALA A 150 7.43 -5.47 -20.83
C ALA A 150 6.00 -5.09 -20.41
N PRO A 151 5.82 -4.23 -19.39
CA PRO A 151 4.51 -3.68 -19.09
C PRO A 151 3.89 -2.90 -20.26
N LEU A 152 2.58 -2.68 -20.21
CA LEU A 152 1.88 -1.78 -21.14
C LEU A 152 2.58 -0.40 -21.15
N ALA A 153 2.99 0.12 -22.31
CA ALA A 153 3.82 1.33 -22.33
C ALA A 153 3.01 2.65 -22.22
N GLU A 154 1.80 2.71 -22.79
CA GLU A 154 0.96 3.92 -22.77
C GLU A 154 -0.54 3.58 -22.58
N VAL A 155 -1.20 4.34 -21.73
CA VAL A 155 -2.64 4.37 -21.51
C VAL A 155 -3.18 5.73 -21.97
N VAL A 156 -4.16 5.70 -22.88
CA VAL A 156 -4.90 6.89 -23.30
C VAL A 156 -6.31 6.82 -22.76
N LEU A 157 -6.65 7.65 -21.78
CA LEU A 157 -8.01 7.76 -21.26
C LEU A 157 -8.82 8.74 -22.13
N VAL A 158 -9.85 8.23 -22.79
CA VAL A 158 -10.81 9.07 -23.53
C VAL A 158 -11.98 9.47 -22.63
N GLY A 159 -12.69 10.54 -23.00
CA GLY A 159 -13.77 11.12 -22.18
C GLY A 159 -13.25 12.15 -21.16
N ALA A 160 -12.02 11.96 -20.66
CA ALA A 160 -11.32 12.94 -19.85
C ALA A 160 -10.83 14.14 -20.68
N LYS A 161 -11.34 15.33 -20.37
CA LYS A 161 -10.96 16.62 -20.98
C LYS A 161 -9.52 17.07 -20.60
N PRO A 162 -8.54 17.10 -21.52
CA PRO A 162 -7.14 17.40 -21.16
C PRO A 162 -6.87 18.86 -20.76
N ARG A 163 -7.78 19.77 -21.13
CA ARG A 163 -7.71 21.20 -20.78
C ARG A 163 -8.46 21.52 -19.50
N ASP A 164 -9.21 20.55 -18.95
CA ASP A 164 -9.85 20.70 -17.66
C ASP A 164 -8.80 20.58 -16.55
N LYS A 165 -8.83 21.49 -15.58
CA LYS A 165 -7.83 21.53 -14.50
C LYS A 165 -8.01 20.37 -13.53
N GLY A 166 -9.24 19.98 -13.23
CA GLY A 166 -9.56 18.88 -12.32
C GLY A 166 -9.09 17.55 -12.90
N HIS A 167 -9.44 17.26 -14.14
CA HIS A 167 -8.98 16.03 -14.80
C HIS A 167 -7.45 15.96 -14.94
N LYS A 168 -6.81 17.08 -15.26
CA LYS A 168 -5.35 17.13 -15.35
C LYS A 168 -4.71 16.85 -13.99
N ALA A 169 -5.21 17.48 -12.92
CA ALA A 169 -4.72 17.26 -11.56
C ALA A 169 -4.95 15.80 -11.10
N ALA A 170 -6.11 15.22 -11.41
CA ALA A 170 -6.41 13.82 -11.13
C ALA A 170 -5.46 12.84 -11.83
N ALA A 171 -5.16 13.08 -13.12
CA ALA A 171 -4.20 12.26 -13.86
C ALA A 171 -2.76 12.39 -13.32
N GLU A 172 -2.34 13.60 -12.97
CA GLU A 172 -1.04 13.86 -12.33
C GLU A 172 -0.95 13.17 -10.96
N ARG A 173 -2.01 13.24 -10.16
CA ARG A 173 -2.13 12.54 -8.88
C ARG A 173 -2.02 11.03 -9.05
N ALA A 174 -2.79 10.46 -9.98
CA ALA A 174 -2.76 9.04 -10.29
C ALA A 174 -1.36 8.55 -10.66
N GLN A 175 -0.63 9.33 -11.46
CA GLN A 175 0.72 8.99 -11.88
C GLN A 175 1.71 8.98 -10.72
N VAL A 176 1.70 10.02 -9.88
CA VAL A 176 2.59 10.10 -8.71
C VAL A 176 2.27 8.98 -7.71
N LEU A 177 0.99 8.75 -7.41
CA LEU A 177 0.58 7.72 -6.47
C LEU A 177 0.98 6.32 -6.97
N ALA A 178 0.74 6.03 -8.25
CA ALA A 178 1.11 4.73 -8.83
C ALA A 178 2.63 4.52 -8.88
N GLU A 179 3.42 5.58 -9.11
CA GLU A 179 4.89 5.52 -9.04
C GLU A 179 5.36 5.08 -7.65
N GLU A 180 4.91 5.77 -6.60
CA GLU A 180 5.38 5.52 -5.24
C GLU A 180 4.80 4.24 -4.65
N LEU A 181 3.57 3.89 -4.98
CA LEU A 181 3.01 2.59 -4.58
C LEU A 181 3.78 1.46 -5.25
N ASN A 182 4.11 1.55 -6.54
CA ASN A 182 4.97 0.57 -7.20
C ASN A 182 6.39 0.55 -6.62
N ARG A 183 6.93 1.67 -6.13
CA ARG A 183 8.18 1.69 -5.36
C ARG A 183 8.05 0.88 -4.07
N ALA A 184 6.94 1.01 -3.34
CA ALA A 184 6.70 0.18 -2.16
C ALA A 184 6.64 -1.31 -2.53
N ARG A 185 5.99 -1.66 -3.65
CA ARG A 185 5.98 -3.04 -4.18
C ARG A 185 7.38 -3.52 -4.53
N ASP A 186 8.20 -2.69 -5.18
CA ASP A 186 9.58 -3.02 -5.51
C ASP A 186 10.39 -3.32 -4.25
N LEU A 187 10.33 -2.45 -3.24
CA LEU A 187 11.02 -2.65 -1.97
C LEU A 187 10.63 -3.97 -1.28
N VAL A 188 9.34 -4.29 -1.26
CA VAL A 188 8.83 -5.57 -0.73
C VAL A 188 9.27 -6.78 -1.57
N ASN A 189 9.43 -6.61 -2.88
CA ASN A 189 9.80 -7.68 -3.79
C ASN A 189 11.31 -7.93 -3.86
N ILE A 190 12.15 -6.94 -3.55
CA ILE A 190 13.60 -7.11 -3.49
C ILE A 190 13.95 -8.14 -2.38
N PRO A 191 14.75 -9.17 -2.69
CA PRO A 191 15.14 -10.17 -1.71
C PRO A 191 16.07 -9.58 -0.65
N ALA A 192 16.01 -10.15 0.55
CA ALA A 192 16.75 -9.68 1.72
C ALA A 192 18.27 -9.61 1.51
N ASN A 193 18.85 -10.43 0.63
CA ASN A 193 20.29 -10.35 0.35
C ASN A 193 20.69 -9.00 -0.29
N ASP A 194 19.79 -8.32 -0.99
CA ASP A 194 20.05 -7.04 -1.66
C ASP A 194 19.47 -5.84 -0.89
N LEU A 195 18.29 -6.00 -0.28
CA LEU A 195 17.66 -4.98 0.56
C LEU A 195 17.74 -5.36 2.04
N TYR A 196 18.69 -4.75 2.74
CA TYR A 196 18.97 -4.90 4.16
C TYR A 196 19.06 -3.51 4.82
N PRO A 197 19.14 -3.38 6.16
CA PRO A 197 18.91 -2.09 6.81
C PRO A 197 19.78 -0.94 6.29
N GLU A 198 21.07 -1.19 6.06
CA GLU A 198 21.99 -0.21 5.50
C GLU A 198 21.69 0.12 4.03
N SER A 199 21.45 -0.87 3.16
CA SER A 199 21.15 -0.59 1.75
C SER A 199 19.79 0.09 1.57
N PHE A 200 18.81 -0.22 2.43
CA PHE A 200 17.53 0.47 2.45
C PHE A 200 17.69 1.91 2.95
N ALA A 201 18.44 2.17 4.02
CA ALA A 201 18.73 3.53 4.46
C ALA A 201 19.46 4.36 3.38
N ALA A 202 20.43 3.77 2.67
CA ALA A 202 21.14 4.42 1.58
C ALA A 202 20.22 4.75 0.40
N LEU A 203 19.30 3.84 0.04
CA LEU A 203 18.27 4.09 -0.98
C LEU A 203 17.41 5.30 -0.60
N VAL A 204 16.95 5.37 0.64
CA VAL A 204 16.12 6.49 1.14
C VAL A 204 16.89 7.81 1.10
N GLN A 205 18.17 7.81 1.48
CA GLN A 205 19.03 9.01 1.39
C GLN A 205 19.19 9.49 -0.06
N GLY A 206 19.29 8.56 -1.02
CA GLY A 206 19.37 8.89 -2.45
C GLY A 206 18.15 9.66 -2.98
N LEU A 207 16.97 9.42 -2.40
CA LEU A 207 15.71 10.07 -2.81
C LEU A 207 15.55 11.49 -2.23
N ALA A 208 16.35 11.87 -1.22
CA ALA A 208 16.15 13.10 -0.47
C ALA A 208 16.09 14.36 -1.35
N LYS A 209 17.05 14.50 -2.27
CA LYS A 209 17.17 15.66 -3.15
C LYS A 209 16.04 15.73 -4.18
N ASP A 210 15.68 14.59 -4.76
CA ASP A 210 14.72 14.51 -5.87
C ASP A 210 13.29 14.85 -5.42
N TYR A 211 12.99 14.59 -4.14
CA TYR A 211 11.68 14.85 -3.53
C TYR A 211 11.67 16.10 -2.63
N GLY A 212 12.82 16.72 -2.37
CA GLY A 212 12.93 17.86 -1.46
C GLY A 212 12.58 17.52 -0.01
N VAL A 213 12.89 16.29 0.41
CA VAL A 213 12.67 15.79 1.79
C VAL A 213 13.98 15.77 2.56
N LYS A 214 13.90 15.91 3.88
CA LYS A 214 15.07 15.77 4.76
C LYS A 214 15.14 14.33 5.27
N VAL A 215 16.30 13.69 5.13
CA VAL A 215 16.54 12.34 5.62
C VAL A 215 17.59 12.36 6.73
N THR A 216 17.26 11.75 7.87
CA THR A 216 18.19 11.53 8.99
C THR A 216 18.30 10.03 9.23
N VAL A 217 19.52 9.51 9.32
CA VAL A 217 19.78 8.08 9.58
C VAL A 217 20.51 7.96 10.90
N LEU A 218 19.96 7.16 11.82
CA LEU A 218 20.64 6.72 13.04
C LEU A 218 21.21 5.32 12.79
N ASP A 219 22.54 5.23 12.78
CA ASP A 219 23.27 3.96 12.71
C ASP A 219 23.32 3.26 14.08
N GLU A 220 23.91 2.06 14.14
CA GLU A 220 23.97 1.26 15.36
C GLU A 220 24.67 1.98 16.53
N LYS A 221 25.62 2.87 16.23
CA LYS A 221 26.34 3.65 17.25
C LYS A 221 25.45 4.74 17.80
N ALA A 222 24.73 5.46 16.94
CA ALA A 222 23.76 6.46 17.33
C ALA A 222 22.59 5.84 18.12
N LEU A 223 22.09 4.68 17.68
CA LEU A 223 21.04 3.91 18.36
C LEU A 223 21.48 3.45 19.76
N THR A 224 22.68 2.88 19.88
CA THR A 224 23.25 2.47 21.17
C THR A 224 23.41 3.67 22.11
N LYS A 225 23.97 4.78 21.61
CA LYS A 225 24.15 6.01 22.41
C LYS A 225 22.82 6.64 22.83
N GLY A 226 21.81 6.55 21.97
CA GLY A 226 20.48 7.09 22.20
C GLY A 226 19.57 6.22 23.08
N GLY A 227 20.01 5.01 23.46
CA GLY A 227 19.22 4.11 24.31
C GLY A 227 18.07 3.40 23.57
N PHE A 228 18.21 3.17 22.27
CA PHE A 228 17.22 2.46 21.44
C PHE A 228 17.34 0.94 21.60
N GLY A 229 17.03 0.42 22.80
CA GLY A 229 17.28 -0.99 23.13
C GLY A 229 16.35 -1.98 22.43
N GLY A 230 15.17 -1.56 21.96
CA GLY A 230 14.25 -2.40 21.19
C GLY A 230 14.84 -2.75 19.82
N ILE A 231 15.14 -1.74 19.01
CA ILE A 231 15.69 -1.94 17.66
C ILE A 231 17.10 -2.56 17.70
N MET A 232 17.93 -2.19 18.68
CA MET A 232 19.24 -2.80 18.88
C MET A 232 19.13 -4.27 19.33
N GLY A 233 18.19 -4.57 20.24
CA GLY A 233 17.94 -5.94 20.69
C GLY A 233 17.47 -6.86 19.57
N VAL A 234 16.66 -6.37 18.64
CA VAL A 234 16.28 -7.16 17.46
C VAL A 234 17.45 -7.32 16.48
N GLY A 235 18.14 -6.23 16.15
CA GLY A 235 19.18 -6.23 15.12
C GLY A 235 20.51 -6.87 15.52
N GLN A 236 20.82 -7.03 16.81
CA GLN A 236 22.14 -7.55 17.26
C GLN A 236 22.44 -8.99 16.84
N GLY A 237 21.42 -9.74 16.42
CA GLY A 237 21.58 -11.09 15.89
C GLY A 237 22.19 -11.12 14.49
N SER A 238 22.02 -10.05 13.70
CA SER A 238 22.50 -9.97 12.32
C SER A 238 23.88 -9.33 12.21
N GLN A 239 24.61 -9.70 11.15
CA GLN A 239 25.82 -9.00 10.69
C GLN A 239 25.50 -7.68 9.97
N ARG A 240 24.22 -7.41 9.69
CA ARG A 240 23.72 -6.23 9.00
C ARG A 240 23.01 -5.33 10.02
N PRO A 241 23.74 -4.38 10.62
CA PRO A 241 23.28 -3.66 11.80
C PRO A 241 22.00 -2.83 11.54
N PRO A 242 21.16 -2.59 12.57
CA PRO A 242 19.91 -1.88 12.42
C PRO A 242 20.11 -0.39 12.09
N ARG A 243 19.06 0.24 11.56
CA ARG A 243 18.97 1.67 11.25
C ARG A 243 17.60 2.20 11.67
N LEU A 244 17.56 3.38 12.29
CA LEU A 244 16.31 4.16 12.36
C LEU A 244 16.42 5.33 11.39
N VAL A 245 15.51 5.39 10.42
CA VAL A 245 15.53 6.43 9.38
C VAL A 245 14.32 7.35 9.56
N LYS A 246 14.56 8.66 9.69
CA LYS A 246 13.53 9.69 9.64
C LYS A 246 13.53 10.36 8.27
N VAL A 247 12.40 10.32 7.57
CA VAL A 247 12.12 11.08 6.35
C VAL A 247 11.14 12.20 6.72
N GLU A 248 11.48 13.44 6.42
CA GLU A 248 10.69 14.60 6.81
C GLU A 248 10.33 15.45 5.61
N TYR A 249 9.02 15.65 5.41
CA TYR A 249 8.44 16.57 4.44
C TYR A 249 7.68 17.67 5.17
N LYS A 250 8.00 18.93 4.86
CA LYS A 250 7.31 20.09 5.41
C LYS A 250 6.57 20.84 4.31
N GLY A 251 5.27 20.58 4.20
CA GLY A 251 4.41 21.25 3.23
C GLY A 251 4.25 22.74 3.48
N ALA A 252 4.00 23.48 2.40
CA ALA A 252 3.70 24.90 2.50
C ALA A 252 2.36 25.09 3.24
N ARG A 253 2.34 26.00 4.23
CA ARG A 253 1.15 26.30 5.05
C ARG A 253 0.59 25.08 5.80
N ALA A 254 1.47 24.14 6.19
CA ALA A 254 1.10 23.00 7.02
C ALA A 254 0.33 23.44 8.28
N LYS A 255 -0.87 22.89 8.45
CA LYS A 255 -1.73 23.12 9.62
C LYS A 255 -1.79 21.92 10.57
N ALA A 256 -1.48 20.73 10.05
CA ALA A 256 -1.42 19.49 10.81
C ALA A 256 -0.01 18.88 10.71
N SER A 257 0.38 18.17 11.77
CA SER A 257 1.62 17.42 11.90
C SER A 257 1.31 15.94 12.10
N LEU A 258 1.79 15.10 11.19
CA LEU A 258 1.58 13.65 11.21
C LEU A 258 2.93 12.94 11.33
N ALA A 259 2.96 11.89 12.14
CA ALA A 259 4.07 10.95 12.18
C ALA A 259 3.62 9.55 11.78
N PHE A 260 4.29 8.99 10.77
CA PHE A 260 4.09 7.64 10.32
C PHE A 260 5.26 6.78 10.79
N VAL A 261 4.98 5.57 11.28
CA VAL A 261 6.01 4.63 11.75
C VAL A 261 5.84 3.31 11.01
N GLY A 262 6.88 2.85 10.31
CA GLY A 262 6.81 1.63 9.52
C GLY A 262 7.69 0.52 10.09
N LYS A 263 7.12 -0.67 10.31
CA LYS A 263 7.90 -1.89 10.56
C LYS A 263 8.83 -2.14 9.38
N GLY A 264 10.13 -2.24 9.64
CA GLY A 264 11.18 -2.37 8.63
C GLY A 264 12.06 -3.60 8.82
N ILE A 265 11.48 -4.76 9.17
CA ILE A 265 12.27 -5.97 9.31
C ILE A 265 12.59 -6.51 7.91
N THR A 266 13.83 -6.33 7.46
CA THR A 266 14.22 -6.65 6.07
C THR A 266 14.28 -8.16 5.81
N TYR A 267 14.44 -8.94 6.87
CA TYR A 267 14.19 -10.37 6.88
C TYR A 267 13.90 -10.82 8.30
N ASP A 268 12.86 -11.64 8.45
CA ASP A 268 12.46 -12.20 9.73
C ASP A 268 12.55 -13.72 9.72
N SER A 269 13.58 -14.25 10.37
CA SER A 269 13.65 -15.70 10.63
C SER A 269 12.98 -16.10 11.94
N GLY A 270 12.53 -15.13 12.75
CA GLY A 270 12.08 -15.29 14.13
C GLY A 270 13.19 -15.27 15.20
N GLY A 271 14.45 -15.07 14.81
CA GLY A 271 15.58 -15.09 15.74
C GLY A 271 15.80 -16.47 16.38
N ILE A 272 15.99 -16.51 17.71
CA ILE A 272 16.13 -17.76 18.48
C ILE A 272 14.82 -18.56 18.50
N SER A 273 13.68 -17.88 18.55
CA SER A 273 12.34 -18.41 18.33
C SER A 273 12.08 -18.68 16.84
N LEU A 274 12.94 -19.49 16.22
CA LEU A 274 13.00 -19.70 14.78
C LEU A 274 11.65 -20.13 14.18
N LYS A 275 11.26 -19.48 13.08
CA LYS A 275 10.07 -19.86 12.31
C LYS A 275 10.19 -21.29 11.77
N PRO A 276 9.07 -22.03 11.65
CA PRO A 276 9.07 -23.33 10.98
C PRO A 276 9.51 -23.22 9.51
N ALA A 277 10.06 -24.30 8.97
CA ALA A 277 10.35 -24.39 7.54
C ALA A 277 9.08 -24.13 6.69
N GLY A 278 9.21 -23.46 5.53
CA GLY A 278 8.07 -23.11 4.68
C GLY A 278 7.32 -21.84 5.09
N HIS A 279 7.75 -21.16 6.16
CA HIS A 279 7.11 -19.94 6.67
C HIS A 279 8.07 -18.73 6.65
N ASN A 280 9.21 -18.84 5.96
CA ASN A 280 10.27 -17.84 5.96
C ASN A 280 10.67 -17.36 4.55
N GLU A 281 10.15 -17.97 3.49
CA GLU A 281 10.46 -17.62 2.09
C GLU A 281 9.92 -16.24 1.72
N THR A 282 8.76 -15.88 2.28
CA THR A 282 8.09 -14.60 2.01
C THR A 282 8.51 -13.50 2.99
N MET A 283 9.24 -13.81 4.07
CA MET A 283 9.59 -12.86 5.15
C MET A 283 10.51 -11.71 4.73
N LYS A 284 10.94 -11.63 3.47
CA LYS A 284 11.43 -10.38 2.88
C LYS A 284 10.36 -9.28 2.86
N CYS A 285 9.07 -9.64 2.91
CA CYS A 285 7.96 -8.69 2.94
C CYS A 285 7.76 -8.03 4.30
N ASP A 286 8.51 -8.44 5.32
CA ASP A 286 8.32 -8.00 6.71
C ASP A 286 8.79 -6.56 7.00
N MET A 287 9.17 -5.86 5.93
CA MET A 287 9.46 -4.44 5.85
C MET A 287 8.39 -3.66 5.06
N GLY A 288 7.25 -4.29 4.76
CA GLY A 288 6.16 -3.69 3.98
C GLY A 288 5.58 -2.43 4.63
N GLY A 289 5.59 -2.35 5.95
CA GLY A 289 5.22 -1.14 6.68
C GLY A 289 6.15 0.05 6.40
N ALA A 290 7.47 -0.17 6.49
CA ALA A 290 8.46 0.84 6.15
C ALA A 290 8.40 1.25 4.67
N ALA A 291 8.14 0.30 3.77
CA ALA A 291 7.94 0.59 2.35
C ALA A 291 6.72 1.50 2.12
N ALA A 292 5.59 1.20 2.77
CA ALA A 292 4.37 2.01 2.67
C ALA A 292 4.59 3.42 3.23
N VAL A 293 5.18 3.53 4.42
CA VAL A 293 5.48 4.83 5.06
C VAL A 293 6.38 5.70 4.19
N LEU A 294 7.46 5.13 3.63
CA LEU A 294 8.34 5.86 2.73
C LEU A 294 7.56 6.39 1.52
N ALA A 295 6.83 5.52 0.82
CA ALA A 295 6.07 5.87 -0.37
C ALA A 295 5.02 6.96 -0.10
N SER A 296 4.34 6.91 1.04
CA SER A 296 3.35 7.94 1.42
C SER A 296 3.98 9.30 1.69
N VAL A 297 5.14 9.35 2.37
CA VAL A 297 5.86 10.62 2.60
C VAL A 297 6.37 11.22 1.28
N LEU A 298 6.91 10.38 0.39
CA LEU A 298 7.38 10.82 -0.93
C LEU A 298 6.21 11.30 -1.81
N THR A 299 5.08 10.61 -1.76
CA THR A 299 3.84 11.03 -2.46
C THR A 299 3.37 12.39 -1.95
N ALA A 300 3.30 12.56 -0.62
CA ALA A 300 2.92 13.84 -0.01
C ALA A 300 3.84 14.98 -0.44
N ALA A 301 5.15 14.73 -0.49
CA ALA A 301 6.14 15.70 -0.94
C ALA A 301 5.98 16.06 -2.43
N LYS A 302 5.79 15.04 -3.28
CA LYS A 302 5.68 15.21 -4.74
C LYS A 302 4.40 15.94 -5.14
N LEU A 303 3.28 15.63 -4.47
CA LEU A 303 1.99 16.30 -4.63
C LEU A 303 1.91 17.64 -3.90
N LYS A 304 2.93 17.97 -3.10
CA LYS A 304 3.01 19.21 -2.31
C LYS A 304 1.83 19.37 -1.35
N LEU A 305 1.43 18.28 -0.70
CA LEU A 305 0.31 18.29 0.23
C LEU A 305 0.56 19.26 1.41
N PRO A 306 -0.48 19.94 1.93
CA PRO A 306 -0.33 21.02 2.90
C PRO A 306 -0.26 20.52 4.35
N ALA A 307 0.65 19.58 4.63
CA ALA A 307 0.88 19.03 5.96
C ALA A 307 2.38 18.88 6.28
N HIS A 308 2.72 18.80 7.56
CA HIS A 308 4.05 18.37 8.02
C HIS A 308 3.98 16.87 8.28
N VAL A 309 4.76 16.09 7.54
CA VAL A 309 4.73 14.63 7.63
C VAL A 309 6.14 14.13 7.93
N THR A 310 6.25 13.29 8.96
CA THR A 310 7.47 12.53 9.26
C THR A 310 7.21 11.05 9.07
N GLY A 311 8.12 10.34 8.42
CA GLY A 311 8.12 8.89 8.30
C GLY A 311 9.32 8.30 9.03
N TRP A 312 9.07 7.44 10.00
CA TRP A 312 10.08 6.71 10.78
C TRP A 312 10.14 5.26 10.33
N LEU A 313 11.26 4.87 9.71
CA LEU A 313 11.49 3.52 9.22
C LEU A 313 12.35 2.77 10.24
N ALA A 314 11.76 1.83 10.98
CA ALA A 314 12.43 1.04 12.00
C ALA A 314 13.08 -0.19 11.35
N LEU A 315 14.29 -0.03 10.83
CA LEU A 315 14.97 -1.04 10.00
C LEU A 315 15.86 -1.97 10.83
N ALA A 316 15.61 -3.27 10.77
CA ALA A 316 16.45 -4.30 11.37
C ALA A 316 16.36 -5.61 10.56
N GLU A 317 17.22 -6.57 10.87
CA GLU A 317 17.17 -7.93 10.32
C GLU A 317 17.19 -8.90 11.51
N ASN A 318 16.17 -9.75 11.64
CA ASN A 318 16.01 -10.65 12.80
C ASN A 318 16.57 -12.04 12.46
N MET A 319 17.74 -12.35 13.04
CA MET A 319 18.52 -13.55 12.69
C MET A 319 18.96 -14.32 13.95
N PRO A 320 18.94 -15.66 13.96
CA PRO A 320 19.60 -16.45 14.99
C PRO A 320 21.11 -16.31 14.86
N SER A 321 21.78 -16.06 15.97
CA SER A 321 23.23 -16.10 16.06
C SER A 321 23.68 -16.22 17.52
N GLY A 322 24.99 -16.34 17.76
CA GLY A 322 25.55 -16.31 19.11
C GLY A 322 25.38 -14.97 19.84
N SER A 323 25.05 -13.89 19.11
CA SER A 323 24.80 -12.55 19.67
C SER A 323 23.31 -12.17 19.69
N ALA A 324 22.42 -13.04 19.23
CA ALA A 324 21.00 -12.75 19.17
C ALA A 324 20.38 -12.62 20.57
N THR A 325 19.34 -11.78 20.65
CA THR A 325 18.45 -11.73 21.82
C THR A 325 17.85 -13.11 22.06
N ARG A 326 17.69 -13.48 23.33
CA ARG A 326 17.11 -14.77 23.75
C ARG A 326 15.76 -14.54 24.43
N PRO A 327 14.85 -15.53 24.37
CA PRO A 327 13.72 -15.57 25.28
C PRO A 327 14.16 -15.43 26.74
N GLY A 328 13.55 -14.51 27.49
CA GLY A 328 13.86 -14.14 28.87
C GLY A 328 14.82 -12.94 29.02
N ASP A 329 15.42 -12.43 27.94
CA ASP A 329 16.21 -11.19 28.02
C ASP A 329 15.28 -9.98 28.30
N VAL A 330 15.77 -9.00 29.06
CA VAL A 330 15.07 -7.74 29.31
C VAL A 330 15.75 -6.61 28.56
N LEU A 331 15.01 -5.96 27.66
CA LEU A 331 15.46 -4.80 26.90
C LEU A 331 15.03 -3.52 27.61
N ARG A 332 15.90 -2.51 27.60
CA ARG A 332 15.53 -1.14 27.98
C ARG A 332 15.25 -0.34 26.73
N MET A 333 13.98 -0.04 26.50
CA MET A 333 13.49 0.66 25.32
C MET A 333 13.86 2.14 25.37
N TYR A 334 13.73 2.80 24.22
CA TYR A 334 13.78 4.27 24.16
C TYR A 334 12.73 4.86 25.11
N GLY A 335 13.09 5.93 25.83
CA GLY A 335 12.26 6.49 26.91
C GLY A 335 12.34 5.75 28.25
N GLY A 336 13.05 4.60 28.33
CA GLY A 336 13.45 3.95 29.58
C GLY A 336 12.56 2.81 30.07
N LYS A 337 11.37 2.59 29.48
CA LYS A 337 10.50 1.44 29.78
C LYS A 337 11.24 0.13 29.49
N THR A 338 11.05 -0.89 30.32
CA THR A 338 11.72 -2.19 30.19
C THR A 338 10.77 -3.27 29.67
N VAL A 339 11.23 -4.08 28.72
CA VAL A 339 10.45 -5.15 28.06
C VAL A 339 11.14 -6.49 28.22
N GLU A 340 10.46 -7.47 28.82
CA GLU A 340 10.88 -8.88 28.80
C GLU A 340 10.52 -9.50 27.45
N VAL A 341 11.51 -10.03 26.74
CA VAL A 341 11.33 -10.68 25.45
C VAL A 341 11.04 -12.15 25.69
N LEU A 342 9.78 -12.58 25.61
CA LEU A 342 9.40 -13.99 25.76
C LEU A 342 9.39 -14.74 24.41
N ASN A 343 9.28 -14.02 23.30
CA ASN A 343 9.35 -14.58 21.96
C ASN A 343 10.10 -13.62 21.02
N THR A 344 11.19 -14.08 20.41
CA THR A 344 12.02 -13.25 19.50
C THR A 344 11.44 -13.14 18.08
N ASP A 345 10.36 -13.87 17.78
CA ASP A 345 9.52 -13.77 16.58
C ASP A 345 8.37 -12.74 16.75
N ALA A 346 8.37 -12.03 17.88
CA ALA A 346 7.54 -10.86 18.12
C ALA A 346 8.43 -9.61 18.19
N GLU A 347 9.30 -9.47 17.20
CA GLU A 347 10.34 -8.46 17.04
C GLU A 347 9.81 -7.13 16.50
N GLY A 348 8.84 -7.16 15.58
CA GLY A 348 8.34 -5.96 14.91
C GLY A 348 7.82 -4.91 15.88
N ARG A 349 7.12 -5.34 16.93
CA ARG A 349 6.62 -4.44 17.97
C ARG A 349 7.74 -3.81 18.81
N LEU A 350 8.88 -4.50 18.98
CA LEU A 350 10.03 -3.99 19.73
C LEU A 350 10.73 -2.88 18.95
N VAL A 351 10.96 -3.07 17.64
CA VAL A 351 11.59 -2.03 16.82
C VAL A 351 10.68 -0.82 16.64
N MET A 352 9.36 -1.03 16.55
CA MET A 352 8.39 0.05 16.41
C MET A 352 8.16 0.80 17.70
N ALA A 353 8.15 0.14 18.87
CA ALA A 353 8.01 0.80 20.17
C ALA A 353 9.06 1.93 20.36
N ASP A 354 10.31 1.65 20.02
CA ASP A 354 11.38 2.65 20.05
C ASP A 354 11.10 3.83 19.07
N ALA A 355 10.63 3.52 17.86
CA ALA A 355 10.33 4.52 16.84
C ALA A 355 9.08 5.37 17.18
N ILE A 356 8.03 4.78 17.74
CA ILE A 356 6.81 5.46 18.22
C ILE A 356 7.17 6.38 19.39
N ALA A 357 7.93 5.90 20.37
CA ALA A 357 8.37 6.71 21.50
C ALA A 357 9.21 7.90 21.03
N ARG A 358 10.14 7.69 20.09
CA ARG A 358 10.92 8.78 19.51
C ARG A 358 10.06 9.73 18.70
N ALA A 359 9.13 9.24 17.87
CA ALA A 359 8.23 10.08 17.08
C ALA A 359 7.34 10.97 17.97
N SER A 360 6.93 10.44 19.14
CA SER A 360 6.11 11.15 20.11
C SER A 360 6.79 12.41 20.66
N GLU A 361 8.11 12.43 20.77
CA GLU A 361 8.86 13.62 21.23
C GLU A 361 8.77 14.82 20.27
N ASP A 362 8.45 14.57 18.99
CA ASP A 362 8.25 15.65 18.02
C ASP A 362 6.86 16.32 18.17
N GLY A 363 5.98 15.78 19.03
CA GLY A 363 4.64 16.31 19.33
C GLY A 363 3.70 16.38 18.12
N PRO A 364 3.54 15.31 17.31
CA PRO A 364 2.59 15.30 16.20
C PRO A 364 1.13 15.29 16.70
N ASP A 365 0.20 15.74 15.86
CA ASP A 365 -1.24 15.66 16.14
C ASP A 365 -1.73 14.22 16.13
N VAL A 366 -1.13 13.39 15.24
CA VAL A 366 -1.43 11.97 15.10
C VAL A 366 -0.16 11.15 14.84
N ILE A 367 -0.11 9.92 15.38
CA ILE A 367 0.81 8.86 14.98
C ILE A 367 0.04 7.73 14.30
N VAL A 368 0.46 7.31 13.11
CA VAL A 368 -0.07 6.09 12.48
C VAL A 368 1.09 5.14 12.21
N ASP A 369 1.10 3.99 12.87
CA ASP A 369 2.07 2.94 12.57
C ASP A 369 1.49 1.86 11.63
N VAL A 370 2.34 1.30 10.78
CA VAL A 370 1.98 0.34 9.74
C VAL A 370 2.95 -0.83 9.80
N ALA A 371 2.41 -2.04 9.93
CA ALA A 371 3.25 -3.22 10.12
C ALA A 371 2.63 -4.52 9.62
N THR A 372 3.45 -5.38 9.05
CA THR A 372 3.20 -6.82 8.92
C THR A 372 3.38 -7.47 10.29
N LEU A 373 2.46 -7.23 11.22
CA LEU A 373 2.75 -7.45 12.64
C LEU A 373 2.35 -8.83 13.12
N THR A 374 1.17 -9.32 12.75
CA THR A 374 0.66 -10.56 13.34
C THR A 374 0.00 -11.51 12.35
N GLY A 375 0.41 -12.78 12.38
CA GLY A 375 -0.35 -13.87 11.76
C GLY A 375 -1.75 -14.03 12.37
N ALA A 376 -1.98 -13.50 13.58
CA ALA A 376 -3.31 -13.48 14.20
C ALA A 376 -4.30 -12.59 13.43
N MET A 377 -3.86 -11.46 12.85
CA MET A 377 -4.73 -10.65 11.99
C MET A 377 -5.01 -11.32 10.65
N MET A 378 -4.06 -12.07 10.10
CA MET A 378 -4.32 -12.88 8.91
C MET A 378 -5.40 -13.94 9.17
N VAL A 379 -5.39 -14.58 10.34
CA VAL A 379 -6.43 -15.54 10.72
C VAL A 379 -7.79 -14.85 10.91
N ALA A 380 -7.81 -13.60 11.39
CA ALA A 380 -9.04 -12.87 11.65
C ALA A 380 -9.68 -12.26 10.39
N LEU A 381 -8.87 -11.66 9.51
CA LEU A 381 -9.32 -10.81 8.40
C LEU A 381 -8.92 -11.34 7.01
N GLY A 382 -8.14 -12.42 6.94
CA GLY A 382 -7.64 -12.97 5.69
C GLY A 382 -6.46 -12.19 5.10
N ASN A 383 -6.33 -12.26 3.77
CA ASN A 383 -5.14 -11.79 3.04
C ASN A 383 -5.36 -10.50 2.24
N GLU A 384 -6.56 -9.91 2.28
CA GLU A 384 -6.88 -8.74 1.45
C GLU A 384 -7.27 -7.49 2.26
N MET A 385 -7.42 -7.65 3.58
CA MET A 385 -7.92 -6.63 4.49
C MET A 385 -6.96 -6.47 5.67
N PHE A 386 -6.69 -5.23 6.09
CA PHE A 386 -5.90 -4.95 7.29
C PHE A 386 -6.78 -4.54 8.47
N GLY A 387 -6.27 -4.77 9.69
CA GLY A 387 -6.94 -4.31 10.91
C GLY A 387 -6.53 -2.88 11.27
N VAL A 388 -7.49 -2.05 11.66
CA VAL A 388 -7.27 -0.70 12.19
C VAL A 388 -7.55 -0.71 13.69
N MET A 389 -6.53 -0.47 14.51
CA MET A 389 -6.67 -0.27 15.96
C MET A 389 -6.29 1.17 16.29
N ALA A 390 -6.97 1.81 17.23
CA ALA A 390 -6.62 3.17 17.64
C ALA A 390 -6.95 3.44 19.11
N ASN A 391 -6.27 4.41 19.72
CA ASN A 391 -6.56 4.88 21.07
C ASN A 391 -7.73 5.89 21.14
N ASP A 392 -8.25 6.28 19.98
CA ASP A 392 -9.35 7.23 19.80
C ASP A 392 -10.34 6.63 18.79
N ASP A 393 -11.61 6.49 19.19
CA ASP A 393 -12.63 5.79 18.41
C ASP A 393 -13.06 6.57 17.15
N GLU A 394 -13.10 7.91 17.23
CA GLU A 394 -13.44 8.77 16.09
C GLU A 394 -12.33 8.71 15.03
N PHE A 395 -11.07 8.80 15.46
CA PHE A 395 -9.93 8.65 14.57
C PHE A 395 -9.85 7.25 13.93
N ARG A 396 -10.25 6.19 14.65
CA ARG A 396 -10.35 4.84 14.09
C ARG A 396 -11.36 4.79 12.94
N ALA A 397 -12.54 5.34 13.15
CA ALA A 397 -13.61 5.39 12.15
C ALA A 397 -13.17 6.21 10.93
N THR A 398 -12.57 7.39 11.14
CA THR A 398 -12.03 8.22 10.05
C THR A 398 -11.00 7.46 9.22
N LEU A 399 -10.05 6.76 9.85
CA LEU A 399 -9.06 5.97 9.11
C LEU A 399 -9.69 4.82 8.32
N HIS A 400 -10.69 4.15 8.88
CA HIS A 400 -11.44 3.11 8.17
C HIS A 400 -12.12 3.68 6.93
N GLU A 401 -12.87 4.78 7.05
CA GLU A 401 -13.54 5.44 5.92
C GLU A 401 -12.55 5.92 4.85
N LEU A 402 -11.41 6.50 5.25
CA LEU A 402 -10.36 6.91 4.34
C LEU A 402 -9.75 5.72 3.60
N SER A 403 -9.59 4.57 4.26
CA SER A 403 -9.07 3.35 3.62
C SER A 403 -10.07 2.76 2.61
N GLU A 404 -11.36 2.70 2.94
CA GLU A 404 -12.41 2.21 2.05
C GLU A 404 -12.52 3.10 0.81
N SER A 405 -12.54 4.43 0.99
CA SER A 405 -12.55 5.39 -0.13
C SER A 405 -11.27 5.33 -0.99
N ALA A 406 -10.14 4.93 -0.41
CA ALA A 406 -8.88 4.70 -1.13
C ALA A 406 -8.85 3.37 -1.91
N GLY A 407 -9.85 2.50 -1.73
CA GLY A 407 -9.88 1.15 -2.29
C GLY A 407 -8.89 0.22 -1.59
N GLU A 408 -8.66 0.41 -0.30
CA GLU A 408 -7.82 -0.44 0.55
C GLU A 408 -8.66 -1.03 1.69
N PRO A 409 -9.18 -2.26 1.53
CA PRO A 409 -10.11 -2.84 2.49
C PRO A 409 -9.53 -2.88 3.90
N SER A 410 -10.32 -2.45 4.87
CA SER A 410 -9.92 -2.51 6.27
C SER A 410 -11.07 -2.88 7.20
N TRP A 411 -10.73 -3.20 8.45
CA TRP A 411 -11.72 -3.43 9.49
C TRP A 411 -11.31 -2.79 10.81
N GLU A 412 -12.27 -2.19 11.49
CA GLU A 412 -12.07 -1.63 12.81
C GLU A 412 -11.91 -2.73 13.88
N MET A 413 -10.76 -2.73 14.54
CA MET A 413 -10.43 -3.69 15.59
C MET A 413 -10.39 -3.01 16.96
N PRO A 414 -10.94 -3.64 18.01
CA PRO A 414 -11.00 -3.05 19.35
C PRO A 414 -9.66 -3.19 20.10
N LEU A 415 -9.42 -2.34 21.11
CA LEU A 415 -8.32 -2.47 22.07
C LEU A 415 -8.86 -2.76 23.49
N PRO A 416 -9.33 -3.99 23.75
CA PRO A 416 -9.95 -4.33 25.03
C PRO A 416 -8.91 -4.35 26.15
N LYS A 417 -9.04 -3.41 27.10
CA LYS A 417 -8.14 -3.27 28.27
C LYS A 417 -7.97 -4.54 29.10
N SER A 418 -8.93 -5.47 29.07
CA SER A 418 -8.82 -6.75 29.77
C SER A 418 -7.67 -7.63 29.29
N LEU A 419 -7.18 -7.43 28.06
CA LEU A 419 -6.05 -8.17 27.50
C LEU A 419 -4.68 -7.62 27.95
N LEU A 420 -4.62 -6.41 28.53
CA LEU A 420 -3.36 -5.81 29.01
C LEU A 420 -2.67 -6.67 30.07
N LYS A 421 -3.45 -7.32 30.94
CA LYS A 421 -2.94 -8.25 31.96
C LYS A 421 -2.12 -9.40 31.36
N GLY A 422 -2.36 -9.74 30.10
CA GLY A 422 -1.57 -10.74 29.40
C GLY A 422 -0.13 -10.30 29.12
N LEU A 423 0.16 -9.00 29.18
CA LEU A 423 1.48 -8.41 28.98
C LEU A 423 2.23 -8.17 30.30
N ASP A 424 1.67 -8.55 31.46
CA ASP A 424 2.36 -8.40 32.75
C ASP A 424 3.66 -9.24 32.75
N SER A 425 4.77 -8.64 33.15
CA SER A 425 6.04 -9.33 33.38
C SER A 425 6.38 -9.39 34.87
N GLY A 426 7.07 -10.45 35.28
CA GLY A 426 7.59 -10.58 36.65
C GLY A 426 8.94 -9.88 36.88
N VAL A 427 9.61 -9.44 35.81
CA VAL A 427 11.00 -8.94 35.84
C VAL A 427 11.21 -7.63 35.06
N ALA A 428 10.22 -7.18 34.30
CA ALA A 428 10.23 -5.94 33.51
C ALA A 428 8.88 -5.21 33.63
N ASP A 429 8.77 -4.02 33.02
CA ASP A 429 7.52 -3.24 33.03
C ASP A 429 6.42 -3.91 32.18
N LEU A 430 6.80 -4.61 31.10
CA LEU A 430 5.90 -5.46 30.31
C LEU A 430 6.64 -6.62 29.63
N ALA A 431 5.89 -7.64 29.21
CA ALA A 431 6.33 -8.68 28.29
C ALA A 431 5.99 -8.32 26.84
N ASN A 432 6.81 -8.77 25.88
CA ASN A 432 6.57 -8.46 24.47
C ASN A 432 5.42 -9.27 23.85
N VAL A 433 4.97 -10.36 24.48
CA VAL A 433 3.85 -11.16 23.99
C VAL A 433 2.85 -11.43 25.11
N GLY A 434 1.58 -11.47 24.75
CA GLY A 434 0.50 -11.96 25.60
C GLY A 434 0.10 -13.39 25.25
N GLY A 435 -1.14 -13.75 25.58
CA GLY A 435 -1.72 -15.04 25.18
C GLY A 435 -1.89 -15.15 23.65
N ARG A 436 -1.89 -16.40 23.14
CA ARG A 436 -2.14 -16.70 21.71
C ARG A 436 -3.49 -16.15 21.24
N MET A 437 -4.52 -16.29 22.05
CA MET A 437 -5.87 -15.81 21.74
C MET A 437 -5.92 -14.29 21.87
N GLY A 438 -6.30 -13.59 20.81
CA GLY A 438 -6.23 -12.13 20.77
C GLY A 438 -4.81 -11.58 20.48
N GLY A 439 -3.94 -12.39 19.87
CA GLY A 439 -2.55 -12.01 19.56
C GLY A 439 -2.39 -10.69 18.78
N GLY A 440 -3.28 -10.40 17.83
CA GLY A 440 -3.27 -9.12 17.10
C GLY A 440 -3.64 -7.94 17.98
N LEU A 441 -4.70 -8.09 18.80
CA LEU A 441 -5.16 -7.03 19.71
C LEU A 441 -4.13 -6.73 20.81
N THR A 442 -3.50 -7.77 21.36
CA THR A 442 -2.41 -7.61 22.35
C THR A 442 -1.17 -6.96 21.77
N ALA A 443 -0.89 -7.16 20.47
CA ALA A 443 0.18 -6.45 19.77
C ALA A 443 -0.11 -4.95 19.67
N GLY A 444 -1.34 -4.57 19.31
CA GLY A 444 -1.79 -3.17 19.33
C GLY A 444 -1.70 -2.55 20.73
N LEU A 445 -2.18 -3.26 21.76
CA LEU A 445 -2.07 -2.81 23.15
C LEU A 445 -0.60 -2.63 23.59
N PHE A 446 0.30 -3.52 23.17
CA PHE A 446 1.74 -3.37 23.43
C PHE A 446 2.30 -2.07 22.80
N LEU A 447 1.92 -1.75 21.56
CA LEU A 447 2.40 -0.53 20.88
C LEU A 447 1.85 0.74 21.53
N GLN A 448 0.58 0.72 21.95
CA GLN A 448 -0.07 1.83 22.64
C GLN A 448 0.70 2.30 23.89
N GLU A 449 1.38 1.38 24.58
CA GLU A 449 2.20 1.68 25.77
C GLU A 449 3.43 2.58 25.50
N PHE A 450 3.78 2.83 24.24
CA PHE A 450 4.91 3.65 23.82
C PHE A 450 4.51 4.99 23.17
N VAL A 451 3.21 5.23 23.03
CA VAL A 451 2.66 6.49 22.50
C VAL A 451 2.74 7.57 23.59
N GLY A 452 3.24 8.75 23.22
CA GLY A 452 3.29 9.90 24.13
C GLY A 452 1.89 10.38 24.56
N GLU A 453 1.82 10.97 25.75
CA GLU A 453 0.55 11.49 26.29
C GLU A 453 -0.08 12.55 25.37
N GLY A 454 -1.40 12.46 25.19
CA GLY A 454 -2.17 13.42 24.40
C GLY A 454 -2.09 13.26 22.87
N ILE A 455 -1.34 12.27 22.38
CA ILE A 455 -1.22 11.99 20.94
C ILE A 455 -2.27 10.98 20.51
N ARG A 456 -3.06 11.31 19.49
CA ARG A 456 -3.95 10.34 18.83
C ARG A 456 -3.12 9.34 18.04
N TRP A 457 -3.41 8.07 18.19
CA TRP A 457 -2.60 7.00 17.62
C TRP A 457 -3.46 5.91 17.00
N ALA A 458 -3.02 5.40 15.86
CA ALA A 458 -3.56 4.21 15.23
C ALA A 458 -2.46 3.26 14.75
N HIS A 459 -2.79 1.97 14.71
CA HIS A 459 -1.98 0.89 14.20
C HIS A 459 -2.73 0.18 13.07
N LEU A 460 -2.06 0.06 11.91
CA LEU A 460 -2.52 -0.69 10.74
C LEU A 460 -1.74 -2.02 10.68
N ASP A 461 -2.39 -3.13 11.05
CA ASP A 461 -1.80 -4.47 10.90
C ASP A 461 -2.05 -5.00 9.49
N ILE A 462 -1.06 -4.82 8.63
CA ILE A 462 -1.09 -5.18 7.20
C ILE A 462 -0.50 -6.57 6.92
N ALA A 463 -0.35 -7.44 7.92
CA ALA A 463 0.26 -8.76 7.75
C ALA A 463 -0.38 -9.59 6.61
N GLY A 464 -1.71 -9.54 6.49
CA GLY A 464 -2.44 -10.19 5.40
C GLY A 464 -2.20 -9.52 4.04
N PRO A 465 -2.59 -8.25 3.87
CA PRO A 465 -2.59 -7.61 2.55
C PRO A 465 -1.24 -7.14 2.04
N ALA A 466 -0.14 -7.19 2.80
CA ALA A 466 1.17 -6.68 2.35
C ALA A 466 1.78 -7.48 1.18
N PHE A 467 1.47 -8.78 1.07
CA PHE A 467 2.06 -9.66 0.07
C PHE A 467 1.03 -10.65 -0.49
N ASN A 468 0.76 -10.58 -1.79
CA ASN A 468 -0.15 -11.50 -2.46
C ASN A 468 0.60 -12.75 -2.94
N GLU A 469 0.37 -13.89 -2.29
CA GLU A 469 0.93 -15.18 -2.72
C GLU A 469 0.12 -15.86 -3.83
N GLY A 470 -1.15 -15.48 -3.95
CA GLY A 470 -2.14 -16.05 -4.86
C GLY A 470 -2.04 -15.55 -6.31
N ALA A 471 -3.15 -15.72 -7.04
CA ALA A 471 -3.29 -15.18 -8.38
C ALA A 471 -3.42 -13.64 -8.32
N PRO A 472 -2.93 -12.90 -9.34
CA PRO A 472 -3.18 -11.47 -9.43
C PRO A 472 -4.66 -11.18 -9.68
N TYR A 473 -5.19 -10.12 -9.08
CA TYR A 473 -6.60 -9.68 -9.19
C TYR A 473 -6.65 -8.15 -9.27
N GLY A 474 -7.78 -7.53 -9.65
CA GLY A 474 -7.93 -6.06 -9.55
C GLY A 474 -6.83 -5.29 -10.30
N TYR A 475 -5.97 -4.59 -9.59
CA TYR A 475 -4.66 -4.02 -9.99
C TYR A 475 -3.50 -4.55 -9.11
N THR A 476 -3.78 -5.60 -8.35
CA THR A 476 -2.86 -6.24 -7.38
C THR A 476 -2.08 -7.35 -8.08
N PRO A 477 -0.75 -7.23 -8.18
CA PRO A 477 0.10 -8.27 -8.73
C PRO A 477 0.27 -9.43 -7.74
N LYS A 478 0.95 -10.50 -8.15
CA LYS A 478 1.59 -11.43 -7.21
C LYS A 478 2.82 -10.74 -6.60
N GLY A 479 3.06 -10.93 -5.30
CA GLY A 479 4.15 -10.29 -4.56
C GLY A 479 3.69 -9.09 -3.74
N GLY A 480 4.58 -8.12 -3.52
CA GLY A 480 4.27 -6.90 -2.77
C GLY A 480 3.08 -6.14 -3.36
N THR A 481 2.15 -5.71 -2.50
CA THR A 481 0.91 -5.05 -2.91
C THR A 481 0.96 -3.53 -2.83
N GLY A 482 1.80 -3.00 -1.92
CA GLY A 482 1.86 -1.56 -1.59
C GLY A 482 0.68 -1.08 -0.74
N THR A 483 0.01 -1.98 -0.01
CA THR A 483 -1.10 -1.66 0.89
C THR A 483 -0.74 -0.56 1.90
N ALA A 484 -1.76 0.15 2.39
CA ALA A 484 -1.71 1.34 3.25
C ALA A 484 -1.14 2.62 2.60
N VAL A 485 -0.46 2.56 1.45
CA VAL A 485 0.10 3.75 0.81
C VAL A 485 -0.99 4.78 0.50
N ARG A 486 -2.10 4.32 -0.08
CA ARG A 486 -3.19 5.23 -0.49
C ARG A 486 -3.96 5.75 0.73
N THR A 487 -4.21 4.89 1.71
CA THR A 487 -4.83 5.26 2.99
C THR A 487 -4.05 6.38 3.68
N LEU A 488 -2.72 6.21 3.81
CA LEU A 488 -1.87 7.24 4.43
C LEU A 488 -1.84 8.54 3.61
N VAL A 489 -1.85 8.47 2.27
CA VAL A 489 -1.90 9.66 1.43
C VAL A 489 -3.24 10.40 1.59
N ARG A 490 -4.37 9.67 1.61
CA ARG A 490 -5.70 10.22 1.89
C ARG A 490 -5.76 10.88 3.27
N LEU A 491 -5.13 10.28 4.28
CA LEU A 491 -5.01 10.87 5.61
C LEU A 491 -4.24 12.19 5.59
N VAL A 492 -3.13 12.30 4.83
CA VAL A 492 -2.39 13.57 4.70
C VAL A 492 -3.24 14.64 4.01
N GLU A 493 -4.03 14.25 2.99
CA GLU A 493 -4.97 15.15 2.31
C GLU A 493 -6.03 15.67 3.30
N ALA A 494 -6.73 14.77 3.99
CA ALA A 494 -7.76 15.10 4.99
C ALA A 494 -7.20 15.98 6.12
N ALA A 495 -6.00 15.68 6.61
CA ALA A 495 -5.33 16.50 7.63
C ALA A 495 -5.00 17.91 7.14
N GLY A 496 -4.65 18.07 5.87
CA GLY A 496 -4.43 19.36 5.23
C GLY A 496 -5.70 20.22 5.16
N GLU A 497 -6.86 19.57 5.12
CA GLU A 497 -8.20 20.16 5.06
C GLU A 497 -8.77 20.42 6.47
N GLY A 498 -8.18 19.81 7.51
CA GLY A 498 -8.61 19.92 8.90
C GLY A 498 -9.56 18.81 9.34
N GLU A 499 -9.58 17.70 8.60
CA GLU A 499 -10.50 16.57 8.74
C GLU A 499 -9.77 15.35 9.32
N LEU A 500 -9.30 15.46 10.57
CA LEU A 500 -8.67 14.34 11.29
C LEU A 500 -9.62 13.63 12.27
N GLY A 501 -10.91 13.96 12.25
CA GLY A 501 -11.79 13.83 13.41
C GLY A 501 -11.60 15.01 14.32
#